data_AF-A0A365QML0-F1
#
_entry.id   AF-A0A365QML0-F1
#
_cell.length_a   1.000
_cell.length_b   1.000
_cell.length_c   1.000
_cell.angle_alpha   90.00
_cell.angle_beta   90.00
_cell.angle_gamma   90.00
#
_symmetry.space_group_name_H-M   'P 1'
#
loop_
_entity.id
_entity.type
_entity.pdbx_description
1 polymer ?
#
loop_
_entity_poly.entity_id
_entity_poly.type
_entity_poly.pdbx_seq_one_letter_code
_entity_poly.pdbx_strand_id
1 'polypeptide(L)'
;MSRHTRKPLVSLVVPFHDEAEAIEAFFATALPILESIDTTRFEIVCVNDGSRDDTLDRLIDVAAGDPRVRIVDLTRRFGKEAALTAGIDEAAGTAVILIDADLQDPPALI
;
A
#
# COMPACT_ATOMS: atom_id res chain seq x y z
N MET A 1 -29.17 20.79 -5.74
CA MET A 1 -28.19 20.25 -6.70
C MET A 1 -27.49 19.06 -6.05
N SER A 2 -27.89 17.84 -6.39
CA SER A 2 -27.40 16.61 -5.78
C SER A 2 -25.92 16.40 -6.12
N ARG A 3 -25.02 16.61 -5.16
CA ARG A 3 -23.63 16.14 -5.27
C ARG A 3 -23.71 14.63 -5.41
N HIS A 4 -23.42 14.12 -6.61
CA HIS A 4 -23.19 12.70 -6.81
C HIS A 4 -21.89 12.38 -6.07
N THR A 5 -22.00 11.99 -4.81
CA THR A 5 -20.86 11.75 -3.92
C THR A 5 -20.18 10.46 -4.33
N ARG A 6 -19.33 10.55 -5.35
CA ARG A 6 -18.34 9.53 -5.67
C ARG A 6 -17.57 9.21 -4.38
N LYS A 7 -17.56 7.94 -3.97
CA LYS A 7 -16.86 7.48 -2.75
C LYS A 7 -15.43 8.08 -2.72
N PRO A 8 -15.00 8.71 -1.62
CA PRO A 8 -13.65 9.26 -1.51
C PRO A 8 -12.62 8.14 -1.68
N LEU A 9 -11.44 8.49 -2.20
CA LEU A 9 -10.33 7.54 -2.34
C LEU A 9 -9.42 7.71 -1.13
N VAL A 10 -9.05 6.61 -0.49
CA VAL A 10 -8.03 6.53 0.56
C VAL A 10 -6.81 5.82 -0.02
N SER A 11 -5.62 6.38 0.18
CA SER A 11 -4.37 5.72 -0.21
C SER A 11 -3.72 5.10 1.01
N LEU A 12 -3.49 3.80 0.97
CA LEU A 12 -2.70 3.11 1.97
C LEU A 12 -1.25 3.04 1.47
N VAL A 13 -0.33 3.76 2.10
CA VAL A 13 1.09 3.76 1.76
C VAL A 13 1.83 2.78 2.66
N VAL A 14 2.56 1.85 2.04
CA VAL A 14 3.24 0.75 2.74
C VAL A 14 4.67 0.63 2.23
N PRO A 15 5.70 0.93 3.03
CA PRO A 15 7.09 0.73 2.66
C PRO A 15 7.47 -0.76 2.84
N PHE A 16 8.28 -1.27 1.93
CA PHE A 16 8.83 -2.62 1.98
C PHE A 16 10.36 -2.59 1.81
N HIS A 17 11.09 -3.38 2.59
CA HIS A 17 12.52 -3.59 2.41
C HIS A 17 12.96 -4.98 2.89
N ASP A 18 13.28 -5.88 1.95
CA ASP A 18 13.68 -7.26 2.22
C ASP A 18 12.60 -8.04 3.04
N GLU A 19 11.34 -7.96 2.59
CA GLU A 19 10.15 -8.47 3.29
C GLU A 19 9.30 -9.41 2.40
N ALA A 20 9.94 -10.13 1.48
CA ALA A 20 9.24 -10.99 0.52
C ALA A 20 8.21 -11.94 1.19
N GLU A 21 8.56 -12.49 2.34
CA GLU A 21 7.72 -13.43 3.10
C GLU A 21 6.48 -12.77 3.73
N ALA A 22 6.51 -11.46 4.01
CA ALA A 22 5.41 -10.75 4.66
C ALA A 22 4.31 -10.32 3.68
N ILE A 23 4.64 -10.19 2.37
CA ILE A 23 3.73 -9.67 1.34
C ILE A 23 2.40 -10.44 1.30
N GLU A 24 2.45 -11.77 1.23
CA GLU A 24 1.24 -12.59 1.12
C GLU A 24 0.33 -12.41 2.36
N ALA A 25 0.92 -12.45 3.56
CA ALA A 25 0.19 -12.28 4.81
C ALA A 25 -0.40 -10.86 4.95
N PHE A 26 0.36 -9.84 4.52
CA PHE A 26 -0.10 -8.45 4.50
C PHE A 26 -1.35 -8.30 3.63
N PHE A 27 -1.29 -8.74 2.37
CA PHE A 27 -2.44 -8.59 1.44
C PHE A 27 -3.63 -9.46 1.85
N ALA A 28 -3.40 -10.68 2.34
CA ALA A 28 -4.46 -11.55 2.85
C ALA A 28 -5.21 -10.93 4.04
N THR A 29 -4.56 -10.06 4.81
CA THR A 29 -5.16 -9.36 5.96
C THR A 29 -5.77 -8.02 5.56
N ALA A 30 -5.03 -7.20 4.81
CA ALA A 30 -5.42 -5.82 4.49
C ALA A 30 -6.58 -5.77 3.49
N LEU A 31 -6.59 -6.62 2.46
CA LEU A 31 -7.62 -6.55 1.40
C LEU A 31 -9.04 -6.79 1.94
N PRO A 32 -9.34 -7.85 2.72
CA PRO A 32 -10.68 -8.05 3.26
C PRO A 32 -11.18 -6.89 4.14
N ILE A 33 -10.27 -6.28 4.91
CA ILE A 33 -10.61 -5.14 5.77
C ILE A 33 -10.97 -3.93 4.90
N LEU A 34 -10.11 -3.56 3.95
CA LEU A 34 -10.34 -2.45 3.05
C LEU A 34 -11.59 -2.65 2.17
N GLU A 35 -11.87 -3.88 1.77
CA GLU A 35 -13.08 -4.25 1.00
C GLU A 35 -14.36 -4.20 1.83
N SER A 36 -14.28 -4.39 3.15
CA SER A 36 -15.44 -4.27 4.04
C SER A 36 -15.92 -2.83 4.23
N ILE A 37 -15.11 -1.84 3.87
CA ILE A 37 -15.41 -0.41 4.04
C ILE A 37 -16.19 0.11 2.82
N ASP A 38 -17.51 -0.07 2.85
CA ASP A 38 -18.41 0.31 1.76
C ASP A 38 -18.49 1.82 1.48
N THR A 39 -18.02 2.67 2.38
CA THR A 39 -18.13 4.13 2.22
C THR A 39 -17.01 4.74 1.39
N THR A 40 -15.93 3.99 1.14
CA THR A 40 -14.70 4.49 0.50
C THR A 40 -14.27 3.64 -0.70
N ARG A 41 -13.41 4.20 -1.54
CA ARG A 41 -12.54 3.46 -2.45
C ARG A 41 -11.14 3.48 -1.85
N PHE A 42 -10.30 2.51 -2.20
CA PHE A 42 -8.92 2.48 -1.77
C PHE A 42 -7.95 2.19 -2.91
N GLU A 43 -6.71 2.59 -2.71
CA GLU A 43 -5.53 2.08 -3.42
C GLU A 43 -4.47 1.72 -2.37
N ILE A 44 -3.54 0.84 -2.75
CA ILE A 44 -2.38 0.49 -1.92
C ILE A 44 -1.14 0.91 -2.71
N VAL A 45 -0.36 1.83 -2.15
CA VAL A 45 0.91 2.32 -2.70
C VAL A 45 2.04 1.61 -1.97
N CYS A 46 2.56 0.56 -2.58
CA CYS A 46 3.68 -0.22 -2.08
C CYS A 46 4.99 0.46 -2.52
N VAL A 47 5.82 0.86 -1.57
CA VAL A 47 7.11 1.48 -1.86
C VAL A 47 8.22 0.47 -1.59
N ASN A 48 8.85 -0.05 -2.65
CA ASN A 48 10.04 -0.88 -2.51
C ASN A 48 11.26 0.01 -2.25
N ASP A 49 11.82 -0.03 -1.04
CA ASP A 49 12.99 0.76 -0.64
C ASP A 49 14.31 0.05 -0.99
N GLY A 50 14.47 -0.30 -2.27
CA GLY A 50 15.69 -0.93 -2.79
C GLY A 50 16.01 -2.28 -2.13
N SER A 51 15.01 -3.17 -2.06
CA SER A 51 15.18 -4.56 -1.62
C SER A 51 16.16 -5.33 -2.52
N ARG A 52 16.73 -6.39 -1.96
CA ARG A 52 17.71 -7.30 -2.59
C ARG A 52 17.22 -8.75 -2.66
N ASP A 53 16.11 -9.04 -2.00
CA ASP A 53 15.38 -10.30 -2.10
C ASP A 53 14.26 -10.21 -3.15
N ASP A 54 13.33 -11.18 -3.13
CA ASP A 54 12.22 -11.28 -4.07
C ASP A 54 11.04 -10.32 -3.76
N THR A 55 11.23 -9.32 -2.87
CA THR A 55 10.16 -8.37 -2.48
C THR A 55 9.54 -7.69 -3.68
N LEU A 56 10.35 -7.15 -4.59
CA LEU A 56 9.83 -6.42 -5.76
C LEU A 56 9.04 -7.34 -6.69
N ASP A 57 9.58 -8.53 -6.99
CA ASP A 57 8.93 -9.50 -7.88
C ASP A 57 7.57 -9.93 -7.32
N ARG A 58 7.48 -10.17 -6.01
CA ARG A 58 6.22 -10.49 -5.34
C ARG A 58 5.22 -9.33 -5.36
N LEU A 59 5.68 -8.08 -5.18
CA LEU A 59 4.82 -6.91 -5.30
C LEU A 59 4.27 -6.78 -6.73
N ILE A 60 5.10 -7.05 -7.75
CA ILE A 60 4.68 -7.04 -9.16
C ILE A 60 3.60 -8.09 -9.41
N ASP A 61 3.77 -9.31 -8.90
CA ASP A 61 2.76 -10.36 -9.01
C ASP A 61 1.42 -9.96 -8.38
N VAL A 62 1.46 -9.33 -7.21
CA VAL A 62 0.24 -8.80 -6.56
C VAL A 62 -0.40 -7.71 -7.40
N ALA A 63 0.36 -6.74 -7.90
CA ALA A 63 -0.15 -5.64 -8.72
C ALA A 63 -0.71 -6.13 -10.08
N ALA A 64 -0.19 -7.23 -10.62
CA ALA A 64 -0.75 -7.87 -11.81
C ALA A 64 -2.13 -8.49 -11.54
N GLY A 65 -2.38 -8.95 -10.30
CA GLY A 65 -3.65 -9.52 -9.86
C GLY A 65 -4.68 -8.50 -9.39
N ASP A 66 -4.25 -7.33 -8.89
CA ASP A 66 -5.12 -6.29 -8.37
C ASP A 66 -4.71 -4.88 -8.83
N PRO A 67 -5.48 -4.22 -9.71
CA PRO A 67 -5.15 -2.89 -10.25
C PRO A 67 -5.26 -1.76 -9.21
N ARG A 68 -5.74 -2.05 -7.99
CA ARG A 68 -5.72 -1.10 -6.86
C ARG A 68 -4.34 -1.00 -6.20
N VAL A 69 -3.43 -1.91 -6.53
CA VAL A 69 -2.07 -1.95 -5.99
C VAL A 69 -1.12 -1.26 -6.97
N ARG A 70 -0.36 -0.28 -6.46
CA ARG A 70 0.62 0.51 -7.21
C ARG A 70 1.98 0.35 -6.55
N ILE A 71 3.03 0.29 -7.36
CA ILE A 71 4.40 0.09 -6.88
C ILE A 71 5.23 1.33 -7.18
N VAL A 72 5.92 1.82 -6.16
CA VAL A 72 6.98 2.83 -6.28
C VAL A 72 8.29 2.13 -5.97
N ASP A 73 9.09 1.87 -7.00
CA ASP A 73 10.38 1.20 -6.86
C ASP A 73 11.52 2.23 -6.74
N LEU A 74 12.13 2.30 -5.55
CA LEU A 74 13.26 3.19 -5.31
C LEU A 74 14.56 2.53 -5.76
N THR A 75 15.40 3.30 -6.46
CA THR A 75 16.63 2.79 -7.10
C THR A 75 17.66 2.17 -6.15
N ARG A 76 17.54 2.43 -4.85
CA ARG A 76 18.38 1.93 -3.76
C ARG A 76 17.65 2.16 -2.44
N ARG A 77 18.19 1.60 -1.36
CA ARG A 77 17.71 1.87 0.00
C ARG A 77 17.99 3.31 0.43
N PHE A 78 16.95 4.08 0.66
CA PHE A 78 16.97 5.44 1.22
C PHE A 78 16.54 5.49 2.68
N GLY A 79 15.82 4.47 3.15
CA GLY A 79 15.28 4.38 4.50
C GLY A 79 13.79 4.68 4.56
N LYS A 80 13.15 4.17 5.61
CA LYS A 80 11.70 4.18 5.82
C LYS A 80 11.03 5.54 5.62
N GLU A 81 11.57 6.61 6.20
CA GLU A 81 10.98 7.95 6.08
C GLU A 81 10.97 8.46 4.63
N ALA A 82 12.05 8.20 3.88
CA ALA A 82 12.13 8.57 2.47
C ALA A 82 11.17 7.73 1.62
N ALA A 83 11.05 6.43 1.93
CA ALA A 83 10.08 5.55 1.29
C ALA A 83 8.63 6.01 1.54
N LEU A 84 8.28 6.32 2.79
CA LEU A 84 6.96 6.87 3.14
C LEU A 84 6.70 8.19 2.41
N THR A 85 7.68 9.09 2.36
CA THR A 85 7.57 10.36 1.64
C THR A 85 7.28 10.14 0.16
N ALA A 86 8.04 9.27 -0.51
CA ALA A 86 7.81 8.93 -1.91
C ALA A 86 6.42 8.33 -2.14
N GLY A 87 5.95 7.47 -1.23
CA GLY A 87 4.60 6.91 -1.30
C GLY A 87 3.49 7.95 -1.11
N ILE A 88 3.69 8.94 -0.23
CA ILE A 88 2.77 10.06 -0.05
C ILE A 88 2.72 10.93 -1.32
N ASP A 89 3.86 11.21 -1.93
CA ASP A 89 3.93 12.02 -3.16
C ASP A 89 3.20 11.35 -4.34
N GLU A 90 3.17 10.01 -4.37
CA GLU A 90 2.51 9.21 -5.40
C GLU A 90 1.03 8.87 -5.09
N ALA A 91 0.58 9.11 -3.87
CA ALA A 91 -0.78 8.81 -3.43
C ALA A 91 -1.82 9.72 -4.11
N ALA A 92 -2.88 9.11 -4.66
CA ALA A 92 -3.98 9.80 -5.34
C ALA A 92 -5.20 10.04 -4.45
N GLY A 93 -5.20 9.47 -3.24
CA GLY A 93 -6.27 9.53 -2.27
C GLY A 93 -6.48 10.93 -1.68
N THR A 94 -7.71 11.22 -1.31
CA THR A 94 -8.08 12.42 -0.53
C THR A 94 -7.67 12.31 0.94
N ALA A 95 -7.33 11.11 1.40
CA ALA A 95 -6.71 10.82 2.68
C ALA A 95 -5.63 9.76 2.46
N VAL A 96 -4.55 9.84 3.24
CA VAL A 96 -3.41 8.92 3.18
C VAL A 96 -3.23 8.29 4.55
N ILE A 97 -3.11 6.97 4.59
CA ILE A 97 -2.81 6.18 5.79
C ILE A 97 -1.44 5.54 5.56
N LEU A 98 -0.54 5.65 6.55
CA LEU A 98 0.76 5.00 6.52
C LEU A 98 0.70 3.74 7.40
N ILE A 99 1.10 2.59 6.87
CA ILE A 99 1.16 1.32 7.61
C ILE A 99 2.48 0.62 7.29
N ASP A 100 3.07 -0.03 8.29
CA ASP A 100 4.22 -0.91 8.09
C ASP A 100 3.80 -2.30 7.61
N ALA A 101 4.61 -2.89 6.73
CA ALA A 101 4.39 -4.22 6.19
C ALA A 101 4.49 -5.34 7.25
N ASP A 102 5.13 -5.08 8.38
CA ASP A 102 5.44 -6.06 9.44
C ASP A 102 4.23 -6.47 10.31
N LEU A 103 3.02 -5.97 9.98
CA LEU A 103 1.75 -6.23 10.67
C LEU A 103 1.81 -6.01 12.19
N GLN A 104 2.83 -5.29 12.69
CA GLN A 104 2.95 -4.98 14.11
C GLN A 104 1.86 -3.99 14.55
N ASP A 105 1.40 -3.15 13.63
CA ASP A 105 0.13 -2.43 13.73
C ASP A 105 -0.98 -3.28 13.06
N PRO A 106 -1.98 -3.77 13.81
CA PRO A 106 -3.03 -4.61 13.24
C PRO A 106 -3.84 -3.80 12.20
N PRO A 107 -3.94 -4.26 10.93
CA PRO A 107 -4.74 -3.57 9.91
C PRO A 107 -6.22 -3.39 10.29
N ALA A 108 -6.70 -4.13 11.29
CA ALA A 108 -8.05 -4.01 11.85
C ALA A 108 -8.33 -2.66 12.55
N LEU A 109 -7.33 -1.80 12.73
CA LEU A 109 -7.49 -0.44 13.27
C LEU A 109 -7.81 0.63 12.21
N ILE A 110 -7.86 0.24 10.92
CA ILE A 110 -8.25 1.12 9.80
C ILE A 110 -9.77 1.35 9.78
#